data_AF-A0A8H3R039-F1
#
_entry.id   AF-A0A8H3R039-F1
#
_cell.length_a   1.000
_cell.length_b   1.000
_cell.length_c   1.000
_cell.angle_alpha   90.00
_cell.angle_beta   90.00
_cell.angle_gamma   90.00
#
_symmetry.space_group_name_H-M   'P 1'
#
loop_
_entity.id
_entity.type
_entity.pdbx_description
1 polymer ?
#
loop_
_entity_poly.entity_id
_entity_poly.type
_entity_poly.pdbx_seq_one_letter_code
_entity_poly.pdbx_strand_id
1 'polypeptide(L)' 'MPTLKLNNHLRWLIVERTLEGLPCRTIANQLQISKSSVSRIFLRFKKYDCVEDLLSLEPGRSRILKIEDTKYLEAF' A
#
# COMPACT_ATOMS: atom_id res chain seq x y z
N MET A 1 10.15 14.51 3.87
CA MET A 1 10.07 14.24 2.42
C MET A 1 8.62 13.95 2.08
N PRO A 2 7.94 14.81 1.31
CA PRO A 2 6.55 14.54 0.94
C PRO A 2 6.50 13.25 0.12
N THR A 3 5.74 12.25 0.58
CA THR A 3 5.50 11.02 -0.17
C THR A 3 4.57 11.37 -1.33
N LEU A 4 5.16 11.64 -2.49
CA LEU A 4 4.40 11.81 -3.72
C LEU A 4 3.57 10.53 -3.92
N LYS A 5 2.24 10.65 -3.82
CA LYS A 5 1.33 9.52 -3.91
C LYS A 5 1.42 8.98 -5.33
N LEU A 6 2.04 7.80 -5.49
CA LEU A 6 2.15 7.16 -6.80
C LEU A 6 0.76 6.83 -7.33
N ASN A 7 0.42 7.32 -8.52
CA ASN A 7 -0.86 7.09 -9.19
C ASN A 7 -1.13 5.57 -9.34
N ASN A 8 -2.37 5.13 -9.12
CA ASN A 8 -2.80 3.74 -9.31
C ASN A 8 -2.46 3.23 -10.72
N HIS A 9 -2.55 4.07 -11.74
CA HIS A 9 -2.19 3.68 -13.10
C HIS A 9 -0.71 3.27 -13.21
N LEU A 10 0.21 4.02 -12.57
CA LEU A 10 1.63 3.66 -12.52
C LEU A 10 1.86 2.36 -11.73
N ARG A 11 1.06 2.11 -10.70
CA ARG A 11 1.17 0.86 -9.92
C ARG A 11 0.74 -0.36 -10.73
N TRP A 12 -0.38 -0.25 -11.46
CA TRP A 12 -0.80 -1.30 -12.40
C TRP A 12 0.22 -1.53 -13.50
N LEU A 13 0.79 -0.46 -14.07
CA LEU A 13 1.86 -0.58 -15.06
C LEU A 13 3.08 -1.31 -14.50
N ILE A 14 3.48 -1.04 -13.25
CA ILE A 14 4.57 -1.78 -12.59
C ILE A 14 4.24 -3.28 -12.50
N VAL A 15 3.02 -3.62 -12.09
CA VAL A 15 2.57 -5.02 -11.98
C VAL A 15 2.63 -5.71 -13.34
N GLU A 16 2.02 -5.11 -14.37
CA GLU A 16 2.01 -5.61 -15.73
C GLU A 16 3.42 -5.88 -16.25
N ARG A 17 4.31 -4.89 -16.19
CA ARG A 17 5.71 -5.04 -16.63
C ARG A 17 6.48 -6.11 -15.86
N THR A 18 6.20 -6.25 -14.57
CA THR A 18 6.86 -7.28 -13.76
C THR A 18 6.37 -8.68 -14.13
N LEU A 19 5.08 -8.83 -14.45
CA LEU A 19 4.49 -10.09 -14.93
C LEU A 19 4.95 -10.45 -16.35
N GLU A 20 5.23 -9.46 -17.20
CA GLU A 20 5.93 -9.64 -18.49
C GLU A 20 7.39 -10.11 -18.33
N GLY A 21 7.91 -10.17 -17.10
CA GLY A 21 9.27 -10.64 -16.79
C GLY A 21 10.33 -9.53 -16.84
N LEU A 22 9.94 -8.25 -16.92
CA LEU A 22 10.93 -7.17 -16.87
C LEU A 22 11.56 -7.07 -15.48
N PRO A 23 12.89 -6.89 -15.39
CA PRO A 23 13.56 -6.76 -14.10
C PRO A 23 13.20 -5.42 -13.45
N CYS A 24 13.03 -5.43 -12.12
CA CYS A 24 12.60 -4.24 -11.36
C CYS A 24 13.52 -3.01 -11.57
N ARG A 25 14.81 -3.23 -11.86
CA ARG A 25 15.77 -2.14 -12.15
C ARG A 25 15.41 -1.42 -13.46
N THR A 26 15.00 -2.15 -14.48
CA THR A 26 14.60 -1.58 -15.77
C THR A 26 13.32 -0.78 -15.62
N ILE A 27 12.31 -1.35 -14.93
CA ILE A 27 11.04 -0.67 -14.65
C ILE A 27 11.27 0.63 -13.85
N ALA A 28 12.13 0.56 -12.82
CA ALA A 28 12.51 1.71 -12.02
C ALA A 28 13.12 2.84 -12.85
N ASN A 29 14.04 2.51 -13.75
CA ASN A 29 14.67 3.48 -14.64
C ASN A 29 13.67 4.09 -15.64
N GLN A 30 12.80 3.28 -16.24
CA GLN A 30 11.79 3.73 -17.20
C GLN A 30 10.75 4.67 -16.57
N LEU A 31 10.30 4.35 -15.37
CA LEU A 31 9.27 5.11 -14.65
C LEU A 31 9.85 6.20 -13.73
N GLN A 32 11.18 6.36 -13.71
CA GLN A 32 11.91 7.29 -12.83
C GLN A 32 11.51 7.18 -11.34
N ILE A 33 11.32 5.95 -10.87
CA ILE A 33 11.01 5.64 -9.47
C ILE A 33 12.10 4.77 -8.86
N SER A 34 12.18 4.75 -7.54
CA SER A 34 13.16 3.89 -6.88
C SER A 34 12.84 2.41 -7.10
N LYS A 35 13.88 1.59 -7.30
CA LYS A 35 13.77 0.13 -7.37
C LYS A 35 13.03 -0.45 -6.17
N SER A 36 13.27 0.10 -4.98
CA SER A 36 12.58 -0.33 -3.75
C SER A 36 11.08 -0.08 -3.79
N SER A 37 10.62 1.01 -4.40
CA SER A 37 9.20 1.27 -4.61
C SER A 37 8.58 0.26 -5.57
N VAL A 38 9.25 -0.05 -6.69
CA VAL A 38 8.82 -1.11 -7.63
C VAL A 38 8.66 -2.45 -6.90
N SER A 39 9.69 -2.87 -6.16
CA SER A 39 9.65 -4.13 -5.40
C SER A 39 8.55 -4.15 -4.33
N ARG A 40 8.33 -3.05 -3.60
CA ARG A 40 7.26 -2.97 -2.59
C ARG A 40 5.88 -3.08 -3.22
N ILE A 41 5.63 -2.41 -4.35
CA ILE A 41 4.35 -2.46 -5.06
C ILE A 41 4.07 -3.90 -5.50
N PHE A 42 5.04 -4.54 -6.13
CA PHE A 42 4.87 -5.91 -6.61
C PHE A 42 4.70 -6.93 -5.47
N LEU A 43 5.46 -6.80 -4.38
CA LEU A 43 5.27 -7.65 -3.19
C LEU A 43 3.88 -7.48 -2.58
N ARG A 44 3.36 -6.25 -2.55
CA ARG A 44 2.02 -5.96 -2.04
C ARG A 44 0.95 -6.57 -2.95
N PHE A 45 1.09 -6.42 -4.25
CA PHE A 45 0.22 -7.08 -5.24
C PHE A 45 0.23 -8.60 -5.03
N LYS A 46 1.40 -9.24 -4.93
CA LYS A 46 1.50 -10.68 -4.67
C LYS A 46 0.80 -11.13 -3.37
N LYS A 47 0.75 -10.27 -2.35
CA LYS A 47 0.16 -10.59 -1.05
C LYS A 47 -1.35 -10.37 -0.99
N TYR A 48 -1.85 -9.34 -1.66
CA TYR A 48 -3.22 -8.85 -1.49
C TYR A 48 -4.02 -8.79 -2.80
N ASP A 49 -3.39 -9.09 -3.92
CA ASP A 49 -3.93 -8.99 -5.29
C ASP A 49 -4.49 -7.61 -5.63
N CYS A 50 -3.92 -6.57 -5.00
CA CYS A 50 -4.36 -5.19 -5.12
C CYS A 50 -3.18 -4.23 -5.21
N VAL A 51 -3.38 -3.10 -5.89
CA VAL A 51 -2.35 -2.04 -6.05
C VAL A 51 -2.68 -0.78 -5.26
N GLU A 52 -3.88 -0.70 -4.69
CA GLU A 52 -4.36 0.41 -3.88
C GLU A 52 -3.43 0.67 -2.69
N ASP A 53 -3.39 1.93 -2.27
CA ASP A 53 -2.61 2.28 -1.11
C ASP A 53 -3.33 1.85 0.17
N LEU A 54 -2.98 0.67 0.69
CA LEU A 54 -3.55 0.16 1.94
C LEU A 54 -3.16 0.99 3.17
N LEU A 55 -2.50 2.15 3.00
CA LEU A 55 -2.41 3.15 4.08
C LEU A 55 -3.79 3.67 4.52
N SER A 56 -4.81 3.61 3.64
CA SER A 56 -6.21 3.83 4.06
C SER A 56 -6.86 2.62 4.73
N LEU A 57 -6.20 1.46 4.66
CA LEU A 57 -6.65 0.20 5.24
C LEU A 57 -5.88 -0.18 6.50
N GLU A 58 -4.83 0.56 6.89
CA GLU A 58 -4.33 0.50 8.26
C GLU A 58 -5.37 1.21 9.12
N PRO A 59 -6.26 0.48 9.82
CA PRO A 59 -7.09 1.13 10.81
C PRO A 59 -6.08 1.64 11.83
N GLY A 60 -6.04 2.95 12.07
CA GLY A 60 -5.19 3.51 13.11
C GLY A 60 -5.31 2.61 14.34
N ARG A 61 -4.17 2.07 14.78
CA ARG A 61 -4.02 0.99 15.78
C ARG A 61 -5.28 0.86 16.62
N SER A 62 -6.13 -0.12 16.33
CA SER A 62 -7.44 -0.24 16.97
C SER A 62 -7.25 -0.13 18.47
N ARG A 63 -7.67 1.00 19.06
CA ARG A 63 -7.73 1.11 20.51
C ARG A 63 -8.84 0.14 20.89
N ILE A 64 -8.45 -1.03 21.38
CA ILE A 64 -9.38 -1.97 21.96
C ILE A 64 -10.11 -1.17 23.04
N LEU A 65 -11.41 -0.91 22.84
CA LEU A 65 -12.25 -0.26 23.83
C LEU A 65 -12.14 -1.10 25.11
N LYS A 66 -11.63 -0.50 26.17
CA LYS A 66 -11.58 -1.16 27.47
C LYS A 66 -12.98 -1.17 28.06
N ILE A 67 -13.21 -2.08 29.00
CA ILE A 67 -14.45 -2.13 29.77
C ILE A 67 -14.69 -0.83 30.58
N GLU A 68 -13.62 -0.09 30.86
CA GLU A 68 -13.68 1.26 31.47
C GLU A 68 -14.31 2.30 30.54
N ASP A 69 -14.12 2.14 29.22
CA ASP A 69 -14.63 3.06 28.19
C ASP A 69 -16.13 2.85 27.94
N THR A 70 -16.71 1.70 28.31
CA THR A 70 -18.15 1.40 28.12
C THR A 70 -19.04 2.02 29.19
N LYS A 71 -18.46 2.52 30.30
CA LYS A 71 -19.21 3.14 31.42
C LYS A 71 -20.11 4.31 30.99
N TYR A 72 -19.76 4.99 29.89
CA TYR A 72 -20.54 6.12 29.36
C TYR A 72 -21.61 5.71 28.34
N LEU A 73 -21.60 4.46 27.87
CA LEU A 73 -22.58 3.94 26.90
C LEU A 73 -23.79 3.29 27.59
N GLU A 74 -23.64 2.83 28.83
CA GLU A 74 -24.71 2.22 29.63
C GLU A 74 -25.61 3.25 30.36
N ALA A 75 -25.36 4.54 30.17
CA ALA A 75 -26.06 5.62 30.87
C ALA A 75 -27.36 6.12 30.19
N PHE A 76 -27.97 5.32 29.29
CA PHE A 76 -29.26 5.62 28.67
C PHE A 76 -30.27 4.49 28.91
#